data_AF-A0AAV7IKE5-F1
#
_entry.id   AF-A0AAV7IKE5-F1
#
_cell.length_a   1.000
_cell.length_b   1.000
_cell.length_c   1.000
_cell.angle_alpha   90.00
_cell.angle_beta   90.00
_cell.angle_gamma   90.00
#
_symmetry.space_group_name_H-M   'P 1'
#
loop_
_entity.id
_entity.type
_entity.pdbx_description
1 polymer ?
#
loop_
_entity_poly.entity_id
_entity_poly.type
_entity_poly.pdbx_seq_one_letter_code
_entity_poly.pdbx_strand_id
1 'polypeptide(L)'
;MTNTALSQKKSTWFVDNGLIDGWDDPRLPTVRILLRHGLTVEGLKQFIIAQGGFKSFVSMEWDKMRAVNNNVIDTIANSFTALESDDLVQVNILDALDDQSLDVRNHSKSPKLDAKKVLISKKIFDKRNDANTLEYRKKATFIFWGNFMVKNIKKTDRKITEIDARLNLDDKDYNNT
;
A
#
# COMPACT_ATOMS: atom_id res chain seq x y z
N MET A 1 -22.77 -5.99 11.72
CA MET A 1 -21.76 -5.07 11.17
C MET A 1 -22.26 -3.66 11.35
N THR A 2 -21.44 -2.75 11.89
CA THR A 2 -21.81 -1.33 12.03
C THR A 2 -21.88 -0.65 10.65
N ASN A 3 -22.72 0.38 10.50
CA ASN A 3 -22.87 1.19 9.28
C ASN A 3 -23.11 0.39 7.98
N THR A 4 -23.83 -0.73 8.06
CA THR A 4 -24.03 -1.64 6.93
C THR A 4 -25.51 -1.97 6.76
N ALA A 5 -26.06 -1.73 5.58
CA ALA A 5 -27.42 -2.11 5.23
C ALA A 5 -27.44 -3.54 4.64
N LEU A 6 -27.91 -4.52 5.43
CA LEU A 6 -28.01 -5.92 5.00
C LEU A 6 -29.39 -6.30 4.44
N SER A 7 -30.38 -5.40 4.52
CA SER A 7 -31.73 -5.68 4.04
C SER A 7 -31.78 -5.67 2.51
N GLN A 8 -32.31 -6.75 1.92
CA GLN A 8 -32.53 -6.84 0.48
C GLN A 8 -33.37 -5.66 -0.04
N LYS A 9 -34.47 -5.32 0.66
CA LYS A 9 -35.34 -4.19 0.28
C LYS A 9 -34.58 -2.86 0.21
N LYS A 10 -33.68 -2.60 1.16
CA LYS A 10 -32.87 -1.38 1.16
C LYS A 10 -31.84 -1.38 0.02
N SER A 11 -31.22 -2.54 -0.24
CA SER A 11 -30.25 -2.67 -1.34
C SER A 11 -30.93 -2.46 -2.69
N THR A 12 -32.09 -3.09 -2.91
CA THR A 12 -32.92 -2.86 -4.11
C THR A 12 -33.31 -1.40 -4.24
N TRP A 13 -33.75 -0.76 -3.15
CA TRP A 13 -34.07 0.67 -3.16
C TRP A 13 -32.88 1.55 -3.58
N PHE A 14 -31.65 1.25 -3.15
CA PHE A 14 -30.46 1.98 -3.60
C PHE A 14 -30.20 1.81 -5.10
N VAL A 15 -30.40 0.60 -5.63
CA VAL A 15 -30.26 0.32 -7.08
C VAL A 15 -31.34 1.07 -7.87
N ASP A 16 -32.60 0.97 -7.46
CA ASP A 16 -33.74 1.55 -8.16
C ASP A 16 -33.68 3.08 -8.22
N ASN A 17 -33.11 3.71 -7.18
CA ASN A 17 -32.91 5.16 -7.12
C ASN A 17 -31.59 5.62 -7.77
N GLY A 18 -30.81 4.72 -8.37
CA GLY A 18 -29.55 5.06 -9.03
C GLY A 18 -28.47 5.58 -8.08
N LEU A 19 -28.56 5.29 -6.78
CA LEU A 19 -27.57 5.70 -5.78
C LEU A 19 -26.31 4.82 -5.83
N ILE A 20 -26.45 3.63 -6.41
CA ILE A 20 -25.38 2.66 -6.68
C ILE A 20 -25.50 2.13 -8.10
N ASP A 21 -24.38 1.72 -8.69
CA ASP A 21 -24.29 1.36 -10.10
C ASP A 21 -24.99 0.02 -10.42
N GLY A 22 -25.29 -0.77 -9.38
CA GLY A 22 -26.04 -2.02 -9.47
C GLY A 22 -25.70 -2.99 -8.33
N TRP A 23 -26.06 -4.27 -8.51
CA TRP A 23 -25.74 -5.34 -7.54
C TRP A 23 -24.25 -5.67 -7.46
N ASP A 24 -23.49 -5.26 -8.48
CA ASP A 24 -22.04 -5.42 -8.53
C ASP A 24 -21.28 -4.18 -8.01
N ASP A 25 -21.98 -3.25 -7.36
CA ASP A 25 -21.38 -2.04 -6.79
C ASP A 25 -20.53 -2.35 -5.54
N PRO A 26 -19.29 -1.85 -5.44
CA PRO A 26 -18.43 -2.04 -4.27
C PRO A 26 -19.05 -1.58 -2.94
N ARG A 27 -20.01 -0.66 -2.94
CA ARG A 27 -20.65 -0.16 -1.73
C ARG A 27 -21.61 -1.19 -1.09
N LEU A 28 -21.96 -2.26 -1.81
CA LEU A 28 -22.86 -3.29 -1.30
C LEU A 28 -22.14 -4.36 -0.45
N PRO A 29 -22.71 -4.80 0.67
CA PRO A 29 -22.12 -5.80 1.55
C PRO A 29 -22.48 -7.23 1.14
N THR A 30 -22.47 -7.55 -0.16
CA THR A 30 -22.74 -8.91 -0.65
C THR A 30 -21.46 -9.74 -0.64
N VAL A 31 -21.58 -11.07 -0.51
CA VAL A 31 -20.40 -11.97 -0.54
C VAL A 31 -19.60 -11.80 -1.84
N ARG A 32 -20.29 -11.65 -2.98
CA ARG A 32 -19.65 -11.38 -4.27
C ARG A 32 -18.78 -10.13 -4.23
N ILE A 33 -19.27 -9.07 -3.60
CA ILE A 33 -18.56 -7.80 -3.49
C ILE A 33 -17.47 -7.82 -2.44
N LEU A 34 -17.64 -8.55 -1.34
CA LEU A 34 -16.55 -8.80 -0.40
C LEU A 34 -15.35 -9.45 -1.10
N LEU A 35 -15.59 -10.47 -1.93
CA LEU A 35 -14.53 -11.10 -2.72
C LEU A 35 -13.94 -10.12 -3.74
N ARG A 36 -14.76 -9.28 -4.38
CA ARG A 36 -14.29 -8.23 -5.32
C ARG A 36 -13.42 -7.17 -4.64
N HIS A 37 -13.68 -6.86 -3.37
CA HIS A 37 -12.84 -6.00 -2.52
C HIS A 37 -11.50 -6.61 -2.13
N GLY A 38 -11.25 -7.87 -2.51
CA GLY A 38 -10.03 -8.58 -2.14
C GLY A 38 -10.12 -9.26 -0.77
N LEU A 39 -11.32 -9.52 -0.24
CA LEU A 39 -11.43 -10.47 0.86
C LEU A 39 -11.19 -11.89 0.36
N THR A 40 -10.37 -12.61 1.09
CA THR A 40 -10.10 -14.03 0.85
C THR A 40 -11.17 -14.89 1.51
N VAL A 41 -11.49 -16.03 0.90
CA VAL A 41 -12.41 -17.02 1.48
C VAL A 41 -11.87 -17.51 2.84
N GLU A 42 -10.56 -17.68 2.95
CA GLU A 42 -9.90 -18.08 4.18
C GLU A 42 -10.03 -17.01 5.28
N GLY A 43 -9.77 -15.74 4.97
CA GLY A 43 -9.96 -14.64 5.92
C GLY A 43 -11.41 -14.53 6.40
N LEU A 44 -12.39 -14.73 5.51
CA LEU A 44 -13.81 -14.77 5.88
C LEU A 44 -14.16 -15.94 6.81
N LYS A 45 -13.65 -17.14 6.53
CA LYS A 45 -13.85 -18.31 7.39
C LYS A 45 -13.24 -18.08 8.77
N GLN A 46 -12.00 -17.60 8.83
CA GLN A 46 -11.32 -17.28 10.08
C GLN A 46 -12.07 -16.21 10.87
N PHE A 47 -12.62 -15.19 10.20
CA PHE A 47 -13.44 -14.17 10.84
C PHE A 47 -14.72 -14.76 11.46
N ILE A 48 -15.42 -15.63 10.74
CA ILE A 48 -16.63 -16.30 11.25
C ILE A 48 -16.29 -17.21 12.43
N ILE A 49 -15.18 -17.97 12.35
CA ILE A 49 -14.72 -18.83 13.44
C ILE A 49 -14.33 -18.01 14.67
N ALA A 50 -13.60 -16.90 14.48
CA ALA A 50 -13.18 -16.00 15.56
C ALA A 50 -14.36 -15.29 16.21
N GLN A 51 -15.42 -15.00 15.45
CA GLN A 51 -16.67 -14.50 16.01
C GLN A 51 -17.36 -15.55 16.87
N GLY A 52 -17.31 -16.83 16.50
CA GLY A 52 -17.94 -17.90 17.26
C GLY A 52 -19.48 -17.83 17.31
N GLY A 53 -20.08 -18.79 18.01
CA GLY A 53 -21.54 -18.86 18.20
C GLY A 53 -21.97 -18.22 19.51
N PHE A 54 -22.52 -17.01 19.47
CA PHE A 54 -23.10 -16.36 20.65
C PHE A 54 -24.63 -16.32 20.56
N LYS A 55 -25.31 -16.47 21.70
CA LYS A 55 -26.78 -16.29 21.80
C LYS A 55 -27.19 -14.82 21.69
N SER A 56 -26.28 -13.90 22.01
CA SER A 56 -26.52 -12.46 21.93
C SER A 56 -26.10 -11.88 20.57
N PHE A 57 -26.78 -10.81 20.15
CA PHE A 57 -26.41 -10.07 18.96
C PHE A 57 -25.12 -9.30 19.20
N VAL A 58 -24.05 -9.68 18.49
CA VAL A 58 -22.78 -8.95 18.50
C VAL A 58 -22.64 -8.18 17.19
N SER A 59 -22.52 -6.85 17.28
CA SER A 59 -22.19 -6.02 16.13
C SER A 59 -20.68 -5.85 16.02
N MET A 60 -20.12 -6.24 14.87
CA MET A 60 -18.69 -6.11 14.57
C MET A 60 -18.42 -4.95 13.62
N GLU A 61 -17.23 -4.39 13.68
CA GLU A 61 -16.78 -3.35 12.74
C GLU A 61 -16.08 -3.98 11.53
N TRP A 62 -16.10 -3.25 10.41
CA TRP A 62 -15.42 -3.67 9.18
C TRP A 62 -13.92 -3.85 9.37
N ASP A 63 -13.30 -3.05 10.25
CA ASP A 63 -11.85 -3.08 10.46
C ASP A 63 -11.37 -4.40 11.06
N LYS A 64 -12.19 -5.06 11.90
CA LYS A 64 -11.87 -6.38 12.43
C LYS A 64 -11.81 -7.44 11.32
N MET A 65 -12.76 -7.40 10.40
CA MET A 65 -12.78 -8.32 9.26
C MET A 65 -11.60 -8.07 8.32
N ARG A 66 -11.27 -6.79 8.06
CA ARG A 66 -10.09 -6.41 7.27
C ARG A 66 -8.79 -6.84 7.93
N ALA A 67 -8.67 -6.68 9.25
CA ALA A 67 -7.48 -7.10 9.99
C ALA A 67 -7.24 -8.62 9.88
N VAL A 68 -8.29 -9.44 10.05
CA VAL A 68 -8.18 -10.90 9.86
C VAL A 68 -7.78 -11.23 8.42
N ASN A 69 -8.39 -10.58 7.43
CA ASN A 69 -8.05 -10.81 6.03
C ASN A 69 -6.60 -10.39 5.70
N ASN A 70 -6.12 -9.28 6.26
CA ASN A 70 -4.75 -8.80 6.06
C ASN A 70 -3.72 -9.80 6.58
N ASN A 71 -3.98 -10.49 7.70
CA ASN A 71 -3.08 -11.53 8.20
C ASN A 71 -2.94 -12.70 7.19
N VAL A 72 -4.03 -13.05 6.49
CA VAL A 72 -3.98 -14.07 5.44
C VAL A 72 -3.23 -13.53 4.21
N ILE A 73 -3.56 -12.32 3.77
CA ILE A 73 -2.96 -11.70 2.58
C ILE A 73 -1.46 -11.48 2.75
N ASP A 74 -0.99 -11.00 3.92
CA ASP A 74 0.43 -10.78 4.23
C ASP A 74 1.27 -12.05 3.98
N THR A 75 0.69 -13.24 4.16
CA THR A 75 1.43 -14.50 3.96
C THR A 75 1.60 -14.90 2.49
N ILE A 76 0.73 -14.42 1.60
CA ILE A 76 0.65 -14.85 0.19
C ILE A 76 0.98 -13.75 -0.80
N ALA A 77 0.83 -12.48 -0.43
CA ALA A 77 0.89 -11.36 -1.35
C ALA A 77 2.31 -10.84 -1.56
N ASN A 78 2.64 -10.60 -2.83
CA ASN A 78 3.84 -9.90 -3.23
C ASN A 78 3.72 -8.41 -2.90
N SER A 79 4.81 -7.80 -2.41
CA SER A 79 4.84 -6.38 -2.10
C SER A 79 5.32 -5.58 -3.30
N PHE A 80 4.48 -4.67 -3.78
CA PHE A 80 4.78 -3.77 -4.88
C PHE A 80 4.86 -2.33 -4.36
N THR A 81 5.59 -1.50 -5.09
CA THR A 81 5.63 -0.05 -4.86
C THR A 81 4.82 0.61 -5.97
N ALA A 82 3.86 1.45 -5.60
CA ALA A 82 3.04 2.22 -6.51
C ALA A 82 2.98 3.67 -6.03
N LEU A 83 2.98 4.60 -6.98
CA LEU A 83 2.88 6.02 -6.73
C LEU A 83 1.69 6.58 -7.51
N GLU A 84 1.03 7.58 -6.94
CA GLU A 84 -0.08 8.28 -7.58
C GLU A 84 0.45 9.28 -8.62
N SER A 85 -0.08 9.25 -9.85
CA SER A 85 0.47 10.01 -10.99
C SER A 85 0.49 11.52 -10.79
N ASP A 86 -0.44 12.02 -9.97
CA ASP A 86 -0.76 13.45 -9.93
C ASP A 86 0.13 14.22 -8.93
N ASP A 87 0.83 13.52 -8.04
CA ASP A 87 1.61 14.11 -6.95
C ASP A 87 3.03 13.55 -6.83
N LEU A 88 3.74 13.56 -7.96
CA LEU A 88 5.11 13.08 -8.07
C LEU A 88 6.15 14.20 -7.97
N VAL A 89 7.32 13.85 -7.43
CA VAL A 89 8.55 14.64 -7.43
C VAL A 89 9.65 13.79 -8.05
N GLN A 90 10.41 14.38 -8.98
CA GLN A 90 11.53 13.68 -9.61
C GLN A 90 12.75 13.70 -8.69
N VAL A 91 13.34 12.53 -8.46
CA VAL A 91 14.61 12.39 -7.75
C VAL A 91 15.67 11.88 -8.72
N ASN A 92 16.73 12.66 -8.87
CA ASN A 92 17.90 12.33 -9.68
C ASN A 92 18.96 11.69 -8.80
N ILE A 93 19.37 10.47 -9.15
CA ILE A 93 20.44 9.76 -8.47
C ILE A 93 21.71 9.95 -9.29
N LEU A 94 22.64 10.74 -8.75
CA LEU A 94 23.84 11.17 -9.48
C LEU A 94 24.82 10.03 -9.75
N ASP A 95 24.87 9.04 -8.85
CA ASP A 95 25.84 7.94 -8.89
C ASP A 95 25.25 6.63 -9.44
N ALA A 96 23.98 6.65 -9.86
CA ALA A 96 23.34 5.45 -10.41
C ALA A 96 23.83 5.16 -11.83
N LEU A 97 24.14 3.90 -12.11
CA LEU A 97 24.35 3.40 -13.46
C LEU A 97 23.02 2.84 -13.98
N ASP A 98 22.65 3.24 -15.19
CA ASP A 98 21.52 2.62 -15.88
C ASP A 98 21.89 1.13 -16.15
N ASP A 99 20.91 0.24 -16.09
CA ASP A 99 21.02 -1.24 -16.26
C ASP A 99 21.47 -2.07 -15.05
N GLN A 100 21.49 -1.51 -13.84
CA GLN A 100 21.66 -2.31 -12.62
C GLN A 100 20.31 -2.81 -12.07
N SER A 101 20.31 -4.00 -11.48
CA SER A 101 19.15 -4.55 -10.76
C SER A 101 19.58 -5.03 -9.38
N LEU A 102 18.77 -4.73 -8.36
CA LEU A 102 18.92 -5.26 -7.02
C LEU A 102 17.97 -6.44 -6.81
N ASP A 103 18.52 -7.55 -6.30
CA ASP A 103 17.71 -8.66 -5.81
C ASP A 103 17.26 -8.36 -4.38
N VAL A 104 15.96 -8.14 -4.21
CA VAL A 104 15.38 -7.77 -2.92
C VAL A 104 14.32 -8.77 -2.52
N ARG A 105 14.27 -9.10 -1.22
CA ARG A 105 13.20 -9.94 -0.69
C ARG A 105 11.86 -9.26 -0.92
N ASN A 106 10.92 -10.01 -1.49
CA ASN A 106 9.63 -9.46 -1.89
C ASN A 106 8.77 -9.09 -0.69
N HIS A 107 8.72 -9.94 0.34
CA HIS A 107 7.98 -9.65 1.56
C HIS A 107 8.80 -10.00 2.81
N SER A 108 8.89 -9.07 3.76
CA SER A 108 9.72 -9.23 4.97
C SER A 108 9.24 -10.37 5.87
N LYS A 109 7.93 -10.65 5.91
CA LYS A 109 7.33 -11.64 6.81
C LYS A 109 7.17 -13.03 6.17
N SER A 110 7.35 -13.15 4.85
CA SER A 110 7.02 -14.36 4.09
C SER A 110 8.26 -14.86 3.34
N PRO A 111 9.10 -15.68 3.99
CA PRO A 111 10.35 -16.19 3.39
C PRO A 111 10.11 -17.18 2.25
N LYS A 112 8.86 -17.59 2.01
CA LYS A 112 8.46 -18.47 0.91
C LYS A 112 8.32 -17.75 -0.44
N LEU A 113 8.25 -16.42 -0.43
CA LEU A 113 8.11 -15.64 -1.66
C LEU A 113 9.49 -15.35 -2.25
N ASP A 114 9.62 -15.60 -3.55
CA ASP A 114 10.87 -15.39 -4.27
C ASP A 114 11.36 -13.95 -4.20
N ALA A 115 12.68 -13.77 -4.32
CA ALA A 115 13.26 -12.44 -4.44
C ALA A 115 12.75 -11.76 -5.73
N LYS A 116 12.46 -10.47 -5.63
CA LYS A 116 12.11 -9.62 -6.78
C LYS A 116 13.32 -8.83 -7.23
N LYS A 117 13.44 -8.66 -8.55
CA LYS A 117 14.43 -7.78 -9.16
C LYS A 117 13.88 -6.36 -9.24
N VAL A 118 14.57 -5.44 -8.59
CA VAL A 118 14.25 -4.01 -8.63
C VAL A 118 15.26 -3.32 -9.54
N LEU A 119 14.76 -2.68 -10.59
CA LEU A 119 15.60 -1.95 -11.54
C LEU A 119 16.08 -0.64 -10.92
N ILE A 120 17.37 -0.37 -11.06
CA ILE A 120 17.98 0.91 -10.72
C ILE A 120 18.00 1.79 -11.98
N SER A 121 17.70 3.07 -11.79
CA SER A 121 17.78 4.11 -12.80
C SER A 121 18.27 5.40 -12.16
N LYS A 122 18.87 6.28 -12.97
CA LYS A 122 19.23 7.64 -12.56
C LYS A 122 18.05 8.52 -12.22
N LYS A 123 16.85 8.18 -12.71
CA LYS A 123 15.63 8.95 -12.47
C LYS A 123 14.60 8.08 -11.78
N ILE A 124 14.19 8.51 -10.60
CA ILE A 124 13.07 7.89 -9.87
C ILE A 124 12.04 8.96 -9.53
N PHE A 125 10.88 8.49 -9.10
CA PHE A 125 9.82 9.34 -8.59
C PHE A 125 9.60 9.03 -7.12
N ASP A 126 9.28 10.07 -6.37
CA ASP A 126 8.83 9.97 -4.99
C ASP A 126 7.51 10.73 -4.84
N LYS A 127 6.73 10.39 -3.81
CA LYS A 127 5.53 11.12 -3.47
C LYS A 127 5.90 12.49 -2.93
N ARG A 128 5.18 13.53 -3.32
CA ARG A 128 5.50 14.91 -2.86
C ARG A 128 5.45 15.05 -1.35
N ASN A 129 4.51 14.39 -0.68
CA ASN A 129 4.41 14.44 0.78
C ASN A 129 5.69 13.91 1.45
N ASP A 130 6.23 12.80 0.94
CA ASP A 130 7.44 12.17 1.46
C ASP A 130 8.67 13.01 1.08
N ALA A 131 8.72 13.50 -0.16
CA ALA A 131 9.75 14.43 -0.62
C ALA A 131 9.84 15.72 0.22
N ASN A 132 8.74 16.22 0.77
CA ASN A 132 8.72 17.40 1.64
C ASN A 132 9.35 17.15 3.02
N THR A 133 9.40 15.89 3.47
CA THR A 133 10.07 15.50 4.72
C THR A 133 11.57 15.37 4.58
N LEU A 134 12.08 15.30 3.35
CA LEU A 134 13.49 15.18 3.06
C LEU A 134 14.23 16.48 3.35
N GLU A 135 15.40 16.35 3.99
CA GLU A 135 16.26 17.47 4.32
C GLU A 135 17.65 17.34 3.68
N TYR A 136 18.26 18.49 3.41
CA TYR A 136 19.60 18.56 2.86
C TYR A 136 20.63 17.88 3.77
N ARG A 137 21.49 17.03 3.19
CA ARG A 137 22.51 16.22 3.88
C ARG A 137 22.00 15.22 4.92
N LYS A 138 20.68 14.97 4.99
CA LYS A 138 20.14 13.85 5.76
C LYS A 138 20.10 12.57 4.92
N LYS A 139 20.05 11.44 5.63
CA LYS A 139 19.85 10.13 5.02
C LYS A 139 18.36 9.91 4.76
N ALA A 140 18.06 9.23 3.66
CA ALA A 140 16.72 8.87 3.24
C ALA A 140 16.73 7.42 2.79
N THR A 141 15.81 6.61 3.29
CA THR A 141 15.74 5.18 3.00
C THR A 141 14.61 4.94 2.03
N PHE A 142 14.96 4.55 0.80
CA PHE A 142 13.98 4.19 -0.21
C PHE A 142 13.74 2.69 -0.13
N ILE A 143 12.46 2.31 0.00
CA ILE A 143 12.08 0.91 0.15
C ILE A 143 12.60 0.12 -1.05
N PHE A 144 13.27 -0.99 -0.77
CA PHE A 144 13.94 -1.88 -1.73
C PHE A 144 15.20 -1.32 -2.44
N TRP A 145 15.47 -0.02 -2.41
CA TRP A 145 16.68 0.56 -3.03
C TRP A 145 17.82 0.80 -2.04
N GLY A 146 17.50 1.07 -0.77
CA GLY A 146 18.48 1.31 0.29
C GLY A 146 18.61 2.78 0.67
N ASN A 147 19.78 3.15 1.19
CA ASN A 147 20.03 4.47 1.76
C ASN A 147 20.59 5.46 0.73
N PHE A 148 20.05 6.68 0.78
CA PHE A 148 20.42 7.81 -0.07
C PHE A 148 20.81 9.00 0.78
N MET A 149 21.77 9.77 0.31
CA MET A 149 22.13 11.06 0.90
C MET A 149 21.63 12.18 0.00
N VAL A 150 20.77 13.03 0.54
CA VAL A 150 20.21 14.17 -0.19
C VAL A 150 21.30 15.23 -0.36
N LYS A 151 21.60 15.60 -1.61
CA LYS A 151 22.62 16.60 -1.96
C LYS A 151 22.03 17.92 -2.40
N ASN A 152 20.85 17.95 -2.99
CA ASN A 152 20.22 19.20 -3.38
C ASN A 152 18.70 19.04 -3.43
N ILE A 153 17.97 20.11 -3.09
CA ILE A 153 16.51 20.15 -3.17
C ILE A 153 16.15 21.42 -3.92
N LYS A 154 15.69 21.28 -5.16
CA LYS A 154 15.24 22.42 -5.98
C LYS A 154 13.77 22.69 -5.69
N LYS A 155 13.48 23.95 -5.38
CA LYS A 155 12.14 24.43 -5.09
C LYS A 155 11.75 25.52 -6.08
N THR A 156 10.57 25.38 -6.67
CA THR A 156 9.93 26.40 -7.52
C THR A 156 8.62 26.79 -6.86
N ASP A 157 8.38 28.08 -6.64
CA ASP A 157 7.15 28.58 -5.98
C ASP A 157 6.80 27.87 -4.67
N ARG A 158 7.81 27.63 -3.82
CA ARG A 158 7.73 26.90 -2.54
C ARG A 158 7.38 25.41 -2.64
N LYS A 159 7.24 24.85 -3.85
CA LYS A 159 7.05 23.41 -4.09
C LYS A 159 8.36 22.77 -4.50
N ILE A 160 8.62 21.56 -4.01
CA ILE A 160 9.77 20.76 -4.46
C ILE A 160 9.47 20.23 -5.86
N THR A 161 10.37 20.51 -6.80
CA THR A 161 10.26 20.03 -8.19
C THR A 161 11.24 18.91 -8.48
N GLU A 162 12.46 19.04 -7.98
CA GLU A 162 13.53 18.06 -8.19
C GLU A 162 14.39 17.91 -6.93
N ILE A 163 14.87 16.69 -6.71
CA ILE A 163 15.82 16.37 -5.65
C ILE A 163 17.02 15.67 -6.29
N ASP A 164 18.23 16.11 -5.94
CA ASP A 164 19.45 15.41 -6.33
C ASP A 164 19.99 14.63 -5.12
N ALA A 165 20.18 13.32 -5.30
CA ALA A 165 20.61 12.39 -4.25
C ALA A 165 21.80 11.54 -4.72
N ARG A 166 22.56 11.01 -3.75
CA ARG A 166 23.66 10.07 -3.96
C ARG A 166 23.38 8.76 -3.24
N LEU A 167 23.77 7.64 -3.86
CA LEU A 167 23.66 6.32 -3.26
C LEU A 167 24.66 6.20 -2.10
N ASN A 168 24.19 5.72 -0.95
CA ASN A 168 25.04 5.41 0.20
C ASN A 168 24.85 3.93 0.56
N LEU A 169 25.37 3.04 -0.30
CA LEU A 169 25.19 1.59 -0.18
C LEU A 169 26.01 0.96 0.98
N ASP A 170 27.00 1.69 1.50
CA ASP A 170 27.82 1.24 2.63
C ASP A 170 27.08 1.33 3.96
N ASP A 171 26.06 2.20 4.05
CA ASP A 171 25.23 2.36 5.24
C ASP A 171 24.02 1.41 5.21
N LYS A 172 24.09 0.34 6.01
CA LYS A 172 23.01 -0.65 6.19
C LYS A 172 22.09 -0.33 7.38
N ASP A 173 22.20 0.86 7.97
CA ASP A 173 21.31 1.28 9.06
C ASP A 173 20.03 1.93 8.50
N TYR A 174 18.96 1.12 8.47
CA TYR A 174 17.63 1.48 7.97
C TYR A 174 16.68 1.99 9.05
N ASN A 175 17.10 2.05 10.33
CA ASN A 175 16.20 2.34 11.45
C ASN A 175 16.23 3.80 11.91
N ASN A 176 17.20 4.60 11.46
CA ASN A 176 17.46 5.96 11.97
C ASN A 176 17.32 7.04 10.88
N THR A 177 16.34 6.87 10.00
CA THR A 177 16.14 7.72 8.81
C THR A 177 15.47 9.05 9.14
#